data_AF-A0A967FXX5-F1
#
_entry.id   AF-A0A967FXX5-F1
#
_cell.length_a   1.000
_cell.length_b   1.000
_cell.length_c   1.000
_cell.angle_alpha   90.00
_cell.angle_beta   90.00
_cell.angle_gamma   90.00
#
_symmetry.space_group_name_H-M   'P 1'
#
loop_
_entity.id
_entity.type
_entity.pdbx_description
1 polymer ?
#
loop_
_entity_poly.entity_id
_entity_poly.type
_entity_poly.pdbx_seq_one_letter_code
_entity_poly.pdbx_strand_id
1 'polypeptide(L)' 'RIKHGKLLRRIGRSIQKVELPDRGTFYRVLTGPISIYDRAYDLCNGLKEEGQDCLVLQSNVTKEPIL' A
#
# COMPACT_ATOMS: atom_id res chain seq x y z
N ARG A 1 -2.71 12.86 -15.38
CA ARG A 1 -3.40 11.55 -15.41
C ARG A 1 -3.01 10.77 -14.16
N ILE A 2 -3.96 10.18 -13.43
CA ILE A 2 -3.62 9.34 -12.26
C ILE A 2 -3.16 7.98 -12.78
N LYS A 3 -1.93 7.58 -12.48
CA LYS A 3 -1.41 6.23 -12.80
C LYS A 3 -2.28 5.19 -12.08
N HIS A 4 -2.67 4.11 -12.78
CA HIS A 4 -3.58 3.08 -12.26
C HIS A 4 -4.93 3.61 -11.76
N GLY A 5 -5.45 4.69 -12.38
CA GLY A 5 -6.65 5.40 -11.91
C GLY A 5 -7.91 4.52 -11.83
N LYS A 6 -8.02 3.45 -12.62
CA LYS A 6 -9.15 2.51 -12.51
C LYS A 6 -9.13 1.74 -11.18
N LEU A 7 -7.94 1.37 -10.72
CA LEU A 7 -7.72 0.57 -9.52
C LEU A 7 -7.67 1.42 -8.24
N LEU A 8 -7.02 2.60 -8.30
CA LEU A 8 -6.66 3.37 -7.11
C LEU A 8 -7.56 4.58 -6.80
N ARG A 9 -8.45 5.01 -7.71
CA ARG A 9 -9.12 6.32 -7.62
C ARG A 9 -9.91 6.55 -6.33
N ARG A 10 -10.47 5.50 -5.72
CA ARG A 10 -11.36 5.61 -4.56
C ARG A 10 -10.71 5.14 -3.26
N ILE A 11 -9.42 4.83 -3.27
CA ILE A 11 -8.73 4.27 -2.10
C ILE A 11 -7.77 5.32 -1.54
N GLY A 12 -7.79 5.46 -0.22
CA GLY A 12 -6.87 6.34 0.51
C GLY A 12 -5.43 5.94 0.26
N ARG A 13 -4.54 6.93 0.25
CA ARG A 13 -3.11 6.73 0.03
C ARG A 13 -2.30 7.51 1.04
N SER A 14 -1.20 6.93 1.50
CA SER A 14 -0.20 7.61 2.29
C SER A 14 1.19 7.25 1.80
N ILE A 15 2.16 8.12 2.04
CA ILE A 15 3.57 7.84 1.78
C ILE A 15 4.19 7.45 3.12
N GLN A 16 4.86 6.31 3.16
CA GLN A 16 5.64 5.90 4.31
C GLN A 16 7.12 5.95 3.98
N LYS A 17 7.85 6.74 4.77
CA LYS A 17 9.30 6.75 4.79
C LYS A 17 9.80 5.49 5.52
N VAL A 18 10.80 4.81 4.96
CA VAL A 18 11.44 3.63 5.52
C VAL A 18 12.95 3.83 5.41
N GLU A 19 13.65 3.83 6.54
CA GLU A 19 15.11 3.80 6.55
C GLU A 19 15.58 2.36 6.47
N LEU A 20 16.38 2.04 5.45
CA LEU A 20 17.04 0.75 5.33
C LEU A 20 18.51 0.93 5.70
N PRO A 21 18.98 0.27 6.78
CA PRO A 21 20.39 0.31 7.16
C PRO A 21 21.29 -0.03 5.97
N ASP A 22 22.36 0.74 5.79
CA ASP A 22 23.36 0.60 4.72
C ASP A 22 22.82 0.77 3.27
N ARG A 23 21.54 1.10 3.10
CA ARG A 23 20.89 1.29 1.78
C ARG A 23 20.26 2.67 1.61
N GLY A 24 20.02 3.38 2.71
CA GLY A 24 19.49 4.74 2.73
C GLY A 24 17.97 4.81 2.92
N THR A 25 17.42 5.96 2.56
CA THR A 25 16.00 6.27 2.74
C THR A 25 15.16 5.84 1.55
N PHE A 26 14.14 5.04 1.81
CA PHE A 26 13.15 4.60 0.84
C PHE A 26 11.77 5.19 1.17
N TYR A 27 10.95 5.31 0.13
CA TYR A 27 9.57 5.75 0.26
C TYR A 27 8.66 4.72 -0.40
N ARG A 28 7.65 4.26 0.34
CA ARG A 28 6.61 3.38 -0.18
C ARG A 28 5.27 4.07 -0.18
N VAL A 29 4.47 3.83 -1.21
CA VAL A 29 3.08 4.25 -1.27
C VAL A 29 2.24 3.15 -0.61
N LEU A 30 1.54 3.50 0.45
CA LEU A 30 0.52 2.66 1.05
C LEU A 30 -0.84 3.03 0.47
N THR A 31 -1.66 2.02 0.20
CA THR A 31 -3.04 2.17 -0.29
C THR A 31 -3.96 1.40 0.64
N GLY A 32 -4.99 2.05 1.18
CA GLY A 32 -5.92 1.45 2.13
C GLY A 32 -6.55 2.48 3.08
N PRO A 33 -7.15 2.03 4.20
CA PRO A 33 -7.27 0.64 4.65
C PRO A 33 -8.24 -0.17 3.77
N ILE A 34 -7.99 -1.48 3.64
CA ILE A 34 -8.89 -2.44 2.98
C ILE A 34 -9.23 -3.50 4.01
N SER A 35 -10.52 -3.62 4.34
CA SER A 35 -10.98 -4.48 5.45
C SER A 35 -11.06 -5.97 5.13
N ILE A 36 -11.07 -6.32 3.84
CA ILE A 36 -11.18 -7.71 3.37
C ILE A 36 -9.91 -8.05 2.61
N TYR A 37 -9.21 -9.08 3.07
CA TYR A 37 -7.94 -9.52 2.50
C TYR A 37 -8.05 -9.81 1.00
N ASP A 38 -9.07 -10.56 0.58
CA ASP A 38 -9.26 -10.92 -0.83
C ASP A 38 -9.38 -9.69 -1.73
N ARG A 39 -10.05 -8.62 -1.26
CA ARG A 39 -10.11 -7.35 -2.01
C ARG A 39 -8.75 -6.66 -2.14
N ALA A 40 -7.91 -6.77 -1.10
CA ALA A 40 -6.55 -6.25 -1.15
C ALA A 40 -5.67 -7.10 -2.11
N TYR A 41 -5.88 -8.41 -2.10
CA TYR A 41 -5.21 -9.36 -2.99
C TYR A 41 -5.57 -9.11 -4.46
N ASP A 42 -6.85 -9.00 -4.78
CA ASP A 42 -7.34 -8.72 -6.14
C ASP A 42 -6.81 -7.39 -6.68
N LEU A 43 -6.87 -6.33 -5.86
CA LEU A 43 -6.29 -5.04 -6.20
C LEU A 43 -4.79 -5.16 -6.50
N CYS A 44 -4.07 -5.91 -5.67
CA CYS A 44 -2.63 -6.09 -5.80
C CYS A 44 -2.25 -6.84 -7.07
N ASN A 45 -3.03 -7.87 -7.45
CA ASN A 45 -2.85 -8.58 -8.70
C ASN A 45 -3.16 -7.69 -9.91
N GLY A 46 -4.23 -6.90 -9.87
CA GLY A 46 -4.53 -5.95 -10.94
C GLY A 46 -3.43 -4.90 -11.14
N LEU A 47 -2.78 -4.45 -10.06
CA LEU A 47 -1.62 -3.56 -10.17
C LEU A 47 -0.43 -4.27 -10.83
N LYS A 48 -0.15 -5.52 -10.47
CA LYS A 48 0.93 -6.32 -11.08
C LYS A 48 0.69 -6.56 -12.56
N GLU A 49 -0.55 -6.84 -12.95
CA GLU A 49 -0.96 -6.97 -14.36
C GLU A 49 -0.74 -5.67 -15.14
N GLU A 50 -0.91 -4.51 -14.50
CA GLU A 50 -0.55 -3.20 -15.08
C GLU A 50 0.96 -2.85 -14.93
N GLY A 51 1.81 -3.83 -14.59
CA GLY A 51 3.26 -3.67 -14.48
C GLY A 51 3.73 -2.93 -13.24
N GLN A 52 2.91 -2.86 -12.19
CA GLN A 52 3.23 -2.20 -10.93
C GLN A 52 3.41 -3.22 -9.81
N ASP A 53 4.62 -3.28 -9.25
CA ASP A 53 4.88 -4.10 -8.07
C ASP A 53 3.96 -3.71 -6.91
N CYS A 54 3.48 -4.74 -6.23
CA CYS A 54 2.58 -4.61 -5.10
C CYS A 54 2.81 -5.73 -4.07
N LEU A 55 2.70 -5.36 -2.79
CA LEU A 55 2.76 -6.24 -1.62
C LEU A 55 1.56 -5.96 -0.71
N VAL A 56 0.77 -7.00 -0.40
CA VAL A 56 -0.32 -6.91 0.58
C VAL A 56 0.28 -6.99 1.98
N LEU A 57 0.05 -5.97 2.80
CA LEU A 57 0.44 -5.93 4.20
C LEU A 57 -0.78 -6.24 5.08
N GLN A 58 -0.70 -7.28 5.90
CA GLN A 58 -1.64 -7.48 6.99
C GLN A 58 -1.14 -6.72 8.21
N SER A 59 -1.85 -5.64 8.56
CA SER A 59 -1.57 -4.86 9.75
C SER A 59 -2.29 -5.48 10.94
N ASN A 60 -1.58 -6.23 11.79
CA ASN A 60 -2.02 -6.53 13.16
C ASN A 60 -1.89 -5.29 14.06
N VAL A 61 -2.21 -4.10 13.53
CA VAL A 61 -2.06 -2.84 14.28
C VAL A 61 -3.20 -2.80 15.29
N THR A 62 -2.93 -3.35 16.48
CA THR A 62 -3.53 -2.84 17.71
C THR A 62 -3.26 -1.35 17.71
N LYS A 63 -4.33 -0.56 17.72
CA LYS A 63 -4.24 0.89 17.89
C LYS A 63 -3.60 1.15 19.27
N GLU A 64 -2.28 1.20 19.34
CA GLU A 64 -1.64 1.81 20.51
C GLU A 64 -1.87 3.32 20.43
N PRO A 65 -2.46 3.94 21.47
CA PRO A 65 -2.59 5.38 21.52
C PRO A 65 -1.19 5.97 21.62
N ILE A 66 -0.92 6.96 20.76
CA ILE A 66 0.23 7.84 20.90
C ILE A 66 0.00 8.62 22.20
N LEU A 67 0.69 8.26 23.27
CA LEU A 67 0.83 9.05 24.50
C LEU A 67 2.17 9.79 24.45
#